data_AF-A0A9E6S8K7-F1
#
_entry.id   AF-A0A9E6S8K7-F1
#
_cell.length_a   1.000
_cell.length_b   1.000
_cell.length_c   1.000
_cell.angle_alpha   90.00
_cell.angle_beta   90.00
_cell.angle_gamma   90.00
#
_symmetry.space_group_name_H-M   'P 1'
#
loop_
_entity.id
_entity.type
_entity.pdbx_description
1 polymer ?
#
loop_
_entity_poly.entity_id
_entity_poly.type
_entity_poly.pdbx_seq_one_letter_code
_entity_poly.pdbx_strand_id
1 'polypeptide(L)'
;MLDSKAKIPTLEQKHSSLEPLLSHWGIRFSEGFVAADSHAAIQVEAMDASSKLLTYPNVTWLDLKGSDFSDDSVITASLEHVRMIESGFFTRDDNASVVLEPLIHTSVNAMQASVADAEKESETLSIYRSYKSQNKPLVLAAQLNGIVDSAFARESLSEDQQKKHLARSEHPIHLIVVGDVDMLQNDYWAKTQEFSGKNLIMPTADNGAFILNSLEYLTGEGALINLRTRHSKNRTFAVLDTMKREAEQRYRAKEHELKEQLIDMETRIHELQGIEKQQNDSKTLFTEEQQKEISRFREIFLATRTQLRAVQHQLEQEIEALGTRLAWINILSVPCLLFIASFIVPARLRKIRNRKGVAR
;
A
#
# COMPACT_ATOMS: atom_id res chain seq x y z
N MET A 1 -7.31 19.58 56.26
CA MET A 1 -7.81 19.82 54.89
C MET A 1 -6.62 19.69 53.96
N LEU A 2 -6.54 18.55 53.27
CA LEU A 2 -5.52 18.26 52.27
C LEU A 2 -5.93 18.94 50.97
N ASP A 3 -5.09 19.83 50.46
CA ASP A 3 -5.31 20.50 49.18
C ASP A 3 -5.00 19.52 48.04
N SER A 4 -6.07 19.03 47.43
CA SER A 4 -6.07 18.09 46.32
C SER A 4 -6.13 18.89 45.02
N LYS A 5 -4.96 19.16 44.42
CA LYS A 5 -4.82 19.33 42.96
C LYS A 5 -3.42 18.88 42.52
N ALA A 6 -3.31 17.57 42.30
CA ALA A 6 -2.26 17.01 41.48
C ALA A 6 -2.32 17.63 40.06
N LYS A 7 -1.23 18.25 39.63
CA LYS A 7 -1.00 18.54 38.21
C LYS A 7 -0.23 17.34 37.66
N ILE A 8 -0.97 16.39 37.07
CA ILE A 8 -0.39 15.32 36.28
C ILE A 8 0.37 16.00 35.13
N PRO A 9 1.66 15.70 34.91
CA PRO A 9 2.39 16.26 33.77
C PRO A 9 1.69 15.79 32.49
N THR A 10 1.19 16.74 31.70
CA THR A 10 0.72 16.51 30.34
C THR A 10 1.85 15.84 29.55
N LEU A 11 1.53 14.70 28.93
CA LEU A 11 2.40 13.94 28.03
C LEU A 11 3.22 14.89 27.15
N GLU A 12 4.54 14.76 27.17
CA GLU A 12 5.45 15.47 26.26
C GLU A 12 4.97 15.30 24.81
N GLN A 13 4.84 16.40 24.06
CA GLN A 13 4.63 16.35 22.62
C GLN A 13 5.87 15.70 21.97
N LYS A 14 5.77 14.41 21.65
CA LYS A 14 6.80 13.64 20.92
C LYS A 14 6.68 13.78 19.39
N HIS A 15 6.09 14.86 18.88
CA HIS A 15 5.99 15.10 17.44
C HIS A 15 6.52 16.49 17.10
N SER A 16 7.31 16.55 16.03
CA SER A 16 7.68 17.80 15.38
C SER A 16 6.80 17.95 14.16
N SER A 17 6.24 19.15 13.93
CA SER A 17 5.41 19.42 12.76
C SER A 17 6.04 20.49 11.88
N LEU A 18 6.10 20.23 10.57
CA LEU A 18 6.44 21.20 9.54
C LEU A 18 5.21 21.94 9.00
N GLU A 19 4.03 21.70 9.57
CA GLU A 19 2.76 22.32 9.15
C GLU A 19 2.84 23.85 9.10
N PRO A 20 3.41 24.57 10.08
CA PRO A 20 3.52 26.03 9.99
C PRO A 20 4.29 26.52 8.76
N LEU A 21 5.31 25.77 8.32
CA LEU A 21 6.11 26.09 7.15
C LEU A 21 5.36 25.75 5.85
N LEU A 22 4.85 24.52 5.75
CA LEU A 22 4.22 24.02 4.53
C LEU A 22 2.88 24.73 4.27
N SER A 23 2.07 24.97 5.31
CA SER A 23 0.78 25.66 5.20
C SER A 23 0.96 27.10 4.73
N HIS A 24 2.05 27.77 5.12
CA HIS A 24 2.38 29.10 4.60
C HIS A 24 2.60 29.11 3.08
N TRP A 25 3.13 28.00 2.53
CA TRP A 25 3.33 27.84 1.10
C TRP A 25 2.11 27.27 0.36
N GLY A 26 1.03 26.94 1.10
CA GLY A 26 -0.21 26.34 0.59
C GLY A 26 -0.12 24.82 0.40
N ILE A 27 0.78 24.15 1.12
CA ILE A 27 0.92 22.69 1.12
C ILE A 27 0.50 22.16 2.49
N ARG A 28 -0.40 21.17 2.51
CA ARG A 28 -0.87 20.53 3.73
C ARG A 28 -0.39 19.10 3.82
N PHE A 29 0.16 18.74 4.97
CA PHE A 29 0.47 17.37 5.34
C PHE A 29 -0.72 16.75 6.09
N SER A 30 -0.93 15.44 5.93
CA SER A 30 -2.06 14.71 6.52
C SER A 30 -1.89 14.43 8.01
N GLU A 31 -1.92 15.45 8.85
CA GLU A 31 -1.85 15.25 10.31
C GLU A 31 -3.01 14.35 10.81
N GLY A 32 -2.66 13.29 11.54
CA GLY A 32 -3.62 12.33 12.09
C GLY A 32 -4.17 11.30 11.09
N PHE A 33 -3.74 11.35 9.82
CA PHE A 33 -4.15 10.38 8.80
C PHE A 33 -2.96 9.82 8.02
N VAL A 34 -3.05 8.53 7.70
CA VAL A 34 -2.10 7.82 6.83
C VAL A 34 -2.81 7.38 5.56
N ALA A 35 -2.04 7.23 4.48
CA ALA A 35 -2.53 6.70 3.23
C ALA A 35 -2.73 5.18 3.33
N ALA A 36 -3.90 4.72 2.91
CA ALA A 36 -4.21 3.31 2.80
C ALA A 36 -4.59 2.94 1.36
N ASP A 37 -3.84 2.03 0.74
CA ASP A 37 -4.07 1.60 -0.63
C ASP A 37 -4.14 0.07 -0.75
N SER A 38 -5.33 -0.43 -1.07
CA SER A 38 -5.54 -1.85 -1.37
C SER A 38 -4.78 -2.32 -2.62
N HIS A 39 -4.39 -1.42 -3.52
CA HIS A 39 -3.53 -1.75 -4.65
C HIS A 39 -2.10 -2.06 -4.16
N ALA A 40 -1.49 -1.15 -3.41
CA ALA A 40 -0.10 -1.32 -2.98
C ALA A 40 0.07 -2.20 -1.71
N ALA A 41 -1.01 -2.72 -1.12
CA ALA A 41 -0.97 -3.42 0.16
C ALA A 41 0.01 -4.60 0.23
N ILE A 42 0.82 -4.63 1.29
CA ILE A 42 1.74 -5.73 1.62
C ILE A 42 1.00 -6.81 2.41
N GLN A 43 1.25 -8.08 2.08
CA GLN A 43 0.72 -9.21 2.85
C GLN A 43 1.47 -9.34 4.18
N VAL A 44 0.73 -9.35 5.28
CA VAL A 44 1.26 -9.56 6.64
C VAL A 44 0.58 -10.76 7.29
N GLU A 45 1.25 -11.34 8.27
CA GLU A 45 0.72 -12.42 9.08
C GLU A 45 0.42 -11.90 10.48
N ALA A 46 -0.78 -12.17 10.99
CA ALA A 46 -1.13 -11.90 12.37
C ALA A 46 -1.81 -13.12 13.00
N MET A 47 -1.90 -13.13 14.33
CA MET A 47 -2.71 -14.10 15.05
C MET A 47 -4.13 -13.56 15.18
N ASP A 48 -5.14 -14.36 14.81
CA ASP A 48 -6.53 -14.02 15.10
C ASP A 48 -6.88 -14.21 16.59
N ALA A 49 -8.10 -13.79 16.99
CA ALA A 49 -8.58 -13.92 18.36
C ALA A 49 -8.57 -15.37 18.90
N SER A 50 -8.59 -16.35 17.99
CA SER A 50 -8.55 -17.79 18.29
C SER A 50 -7.12 -18.36 18.21
N SER A 51 -6.09 -17.51 18.22
CA SER A 51 -4.66 -17.86 18.14
C SER A 51 -4.24 -18.63 16.88
N LYS A 52 -4.94 -18.44 15.77
CA LYS A 52 -4.60 -19.02 14.48
C LYS A 52 -3.92 -17.98 13.60
N LEU A 53 -2.88 -18.42 12.88
CA LEU A 53 -2.19 -17.60 11.89
C LEU A 53 -3.14 -17.23 10.74
N LEU A 54 -3.29 -15.94 10.49
CA LEU A 54 -4.07 -15.36 9.39
C LEU A 54 -3.15 -14.45 8.56
N THR A 55 -3.11 -14.70 7.25
CA THR A 55 -2.47 -13.79 6.29
C THR A 55 -3.52 -12.84 5.73
N TYR A 56 -3.23 -11.54 5.70
CA TYR A 56 -4.09 -10.54 5.09
C TYR A 56 -3.27 -9.36 4.53
N PRO A 57 -3.80 -8.61 3.54
CA PRO A 57 -3.14 -7.42 3.04
C PRO A 57 -3.27 -6.27 4.05
N ASN A 58 -2.14 -5.81 4.58
CA ASN A 58 -2.08 -4.56 5.33
C ASN A 58 -2.10 -3.39 4.35
N VAL A 59 -3.23 -2.68 4.33
CA VAL A 59 -3.47 -1.58 3.38
C VAL A 59 -2.72 -0.30 3.72
N THR A 60 -2.15 -0.14 4.91
CA THR A 60 -1.30 1.01 5.27
C THR A 60 0.18 0.76 5.01
N TRP A 61 0.56 -0.48 4.68
CA TRP A 61 1.91 -0.87 4.30
C TRP A 61 1.97 -1.03 2.78
N LEU A 62 2.65 -0.10 2.13
CA LEU A 62 2.54 0.10 0.68
C LEU A 62 3.81 -0.36 -0.01
N ASP A 63 3.67 -1.26 -0.98
CA ASP A 63 4.67 -1.64 -1.97
C ASP A 63 4.30 -1.02 -3.32
N LEU A 64 4.80 0.20 -3.53
CA LEU A 64 4.43 1.10 -4.62
C LEU A 64 5.28 0.79 -5.85
N LYS A 65 4.66 0.71 -7.03
CA LYS A 65 5.33 0.23 -8.25
C LYS A 65 4.73 0.82 -9.52
N GLY A 66 5.54 0.90 -10.56
CA GLY A 66 5.07 1.21 -11.92
C GLY A 66 4.26 2.50 -12.00
N SER A 67 2.92 2.39 -12.11
CA SER A 67 2.01 3.55 -12.24
C SER A 67 1.93 4.43 -10.99
N ASP A 68 2.39 3.94 -9.84
CA ASP A 68 2.42 4.71 -8.58
C ASP A 68 3.54 5.78 -8.59
N PHE A 69 4.44 5.69 -9.57
CA PHE A 69 5.53 6.64 -9.78
C PHE A 69 5.21 7.64 -10.89
N SER A 70 5.81 8.83 -10.78
CA SER A 70 5.77 9.82 -11.85
C SER A 70 6.58 9.35 -13.05
N ASP A 71 5.93 9.28 -14.22
CA ASP A 71 6.57 8.96 -15.51
C ASP A 71 7.48 10.11 -16.00
N ASP A 72 7.25 11.33 -15.50
CA ASP A 72 7.94 12.55 -15.95
C ASP A 72 9.19 12.89 -15.12
N SER A 73 9.41 12.19 -13.99
CA SER A 73 10.52 12.47 -13.08
C SER A 73 11.71 11.52 -13.28
N VAL A 74 12.90 12.09 -13.44
CA VAL A 74 14.17 11.35 -13.43
C VAL A 74 14.45 10.64 -12.10
N ILE A 75 13.82 11.10 -11.01
CA ILE A 75 14.06 10.58 -9.66
C ILE A 75 13.46 9.17 -9.56
N THR A 76 12.32 8.97 -10.23
CA THR A 76 11.52 7.75 -10.15
C THR A 76 11.62 6.87 -11.39
N ALA A 77 12.21 7.36 -12.49
CA ALA A 77 12.26 6.68 -13.78
C ALA A 77 12.93 5.28 -13.77
N SER A 78 13.83 5.01 -12.82
CA SER A 78 14.55 3.74 -12.71
C SER A 78 14.12 2.86 -11.53
N LEU A 79 13.10 3.28 -10.78
CA LEU A 79 12.63 2.54 -9.61
C LEU A 79 11.69 1.42 -10.05
N GLU A 80 11.90 0.22 -9.54
CA GLU A 80 11.01 -0.92 -9.73
C GLU A 80 9.90 -0.90 -8.69
N HIS A 81 10.25 -0.75 -7.41
CA HIS A 81 9.28 -0.62 -6.32
C HIS A 81 9.87 0.05 -5.07
N VAL A 82 9.03 0.79 -4.35
CA VAL A 82 9.39 1.51 -3.11
C VAL A 82 8.40 1.13 -2.03
N ARG A 83 8.92 0.81 -0.83
CA ARG A 83 8.10 0.49 0.33
C ARG A 83 7.89 1.73 1.19
N MET A 84 6.64 2.04 1.51
CA MET A 84 6.29 3.08 2.47
C MET A 84 5.34 2.52 3.52
N ILE A 85 5.60 2.78 4.79
CA ILE A 85 4.88 2.23 5.93
C ILE A 85 4.12 3.36 6.59
N GLU A 86 2.79 3.24 6.63
CA GLU A 86 1.93 4.21 7.33
C GLU A 86 2.20 5.66 6.89
N SER A 87 2.52 5.83 5.61
CA SER A 87 2.91 7.11 5.04
C SER A 87 1.78 8.13 5.17
N GLY A 88 2.14 9.34 5.59
CA GLY A 88 1.31 10.51 5.36
C GLY A 88 1.25 10.88 3.88
N PHE A 89 0.42 11.87 3.56
CA PHE A 89 0.26 12.38 2.20
C PHE A 89 0.12 13.90 2.19
N PHE A 90 0.38 14.49 1.03
CA PHE A 90 0.36 15.93 0.80
C PHE A 90 -0.84 16.34 -0.06
N THR A 91 -1.39 17.50 0.27
CA THR A 91 -2.37 18.19 -0.57
C THR A 91 -1.91 19.62 -0.83
N ARG A 92 -2.31 20.16 -1.98
CA ARG A 92 -2.00 21.52 -2.40
C ARG A 92 -3.29 22.34 -2.42
N ASP A 93 -3.20 23.55 -1.88
CA ASP A 93 -4.28 24.52 -1.90
C ASP A 93 -4.31 25.27 -3.24
N ASP A 94 -5.49 25.73 -3.65
CA ASP A 94 -5.67 26.44 -4.92
C ASP A 94 -4.85 27.73 -5.01
N ASN A 95 -4.58 28.36 -3.86
CA ASN A 95 -3.78 29.58 -3.72
C ASN A 95 -2.31 29.33 -3.35
N ALA A 96 -1.83 28.07 -3.45
CA ALA A 96 -0.47 27.73 -3.09
C ALA A 96 0.58 28.47 -3.95
N SER A 97 1.60 29.00 -3.27
CA SER A 97 2.73 29.73 -3.88
C SER A 97 3.70 28.83 -4.65
N VAL A 98 3.67 27.53 -4.36
CA VAL A 98 4.52 26.51 -5.00
C VAL A 98 3.71 25.58 -5.87
N VAL A 99 4.36 25.05 -6.90
CA VAL A 99 3.87 23.92 -7.70
C VAL A 99 4.22 22.63 -6.97
N LEU A 100 3.22 21.77 -6.77
CA LEU A 100 3.41 20.42 -6.25
C LEU A 100 3.38 19.44 -7.42
N GLU A 101 4.51 18.79 -7.68
CA GLU A 101 4.68 17.76 -8.70
C GLU A 101 4.81 16.39 -7.98
N PRO A 102 3.82 15.49 -8.10
CA PRO A 102 3.89 14.18 -7.47
C PRO A 102 5.10 13.38 -7.99
N LEU A 103 5.82 12.75 -7.08
CA LEU A 103 6.87 11.77 -7.37
C LEU A 103 6.35 10.35 -7.15
N ILE A 104 5.73 10.14 -5.98
CA ILE A 104 5.16 8.87 -5.56
C ILE A 104 3.73 9.15 -5.08
N HIS A 105 2.77 8.37 -5.56
CA HIS A 105 1.37 8.50 -5.21
C HIS A 105 0.69 7.13 -5.11
N THR A 106 -0.39 7.07 -4.36
CA THR A 106 -1.24 5.86 -4.33
C THR A 106 -2.07 5.75 -5.60
N SER A 107 -2.68 4.58 -5.80
CA SER A 107 -3.73 4.41 -6.79
C SER A 107 -4.98 5.24 -6.47
N VAL A 108 -5.89 5.34 -7.45
CA VAL A 108 -7.22 5.94 -7.28
C VAL A 108 -8.07 5.21 -6.22
N ASN A 109 -7.75 3.95 -5.92
CA ASN A 109 -8.51 3.16 -4.96
C ASN A 109 -8.21 3.53 -3.51
N ALA A 110 -7.24 4.40 -3.27
CA ALA A 110 -6.80 4.79 -1.94
C ALA A 110 -7.89 5.38 -1.05
N MET A 111 -7.64 5.32 0.25
CA MET A 111 -8.42 5.96 1.30
C MET A 111 -7.49 6.52 2.38
N GLN A 112 -8.06 7.35 3.24
CA GLN A 112 -7.36 7.90 4.41
C GLN A 112 -7.75 7.04 5.62
N ALA A 113 -6.75 6.56 6.36
CA ALA A 113 -6.93 5.84 7.61
C ALA A 113 -6.45 6.70 8.79
N SER A 114 -7.10 6.61 9.94
CA SER A 114 -6.67 7.28 11.16
C SER A 114 -5.33 6.71 11.64
N VAL A 115 -4.40 7.57 12.06
CA VAL A 115 -3.14 7.13 12.69
C VAL A 115 -3.42 6.23 13.90
N ALA A 116 -4.41 6.57 14.72
CA ALA A 116 -4.74 5.82 15.94
C ALA A 116 -5.23 4.39 15.68
N ASP A 117 -5.73 4.12 14.47
CA ASP A 117 -6.15 2.79 14.04
C ASP A 117 -5.00 2.07 13.33
N ALA A 118 -4.18 2.80 12.55
CA ALA A 118 -3.03 2.22 11.85
C ALA A 118 -1.94 1.71 12.82
N GLU A 119 -1.67 2.43 13.91
CA GLU A 119 -0.68 2.05 14.92
C GLU A 119 -1.04 0.76 15.69
N LYS A 120 -2.32 0.36 15.68
CA LYS A 120 -2.80 -0.83 16.38
C LYS A 120 -2.85 -1.99 15.42
N GLU A 121 -1.95 -2.95 15.59
CA GLU A 121 -1.94 -4.18 14.79
C GLU A 121 -3.28 -4.96 14.84
N SER A 122 -4.05 -4.84 15.93
CA SER A 122 -5.39 -5.42 16.02
C SER A 122 -6.41 -4.74 15.09
N GLU A 123 -6.18 -3.48 14.72
CA GLU A 123 -7.08 -2.64 13.92
C GLU A 123 -6.64 -2.54 12.45
N THR A 124 -5.41 -2.88 12.08
CA THR A 124 -5.00 -2.91 10.66
C THR A 124 -5.86 -3.86 9.82
N LEU A 125 -6.30 -4.99 10.40
CA LEU A 125 -7.28 -5.89 9.80
C LEU A 125 -8.68 -5.25 9.69
N SER A 126 -9.08 -4.41 10.65
CA SER A 126 -10.38 -3.72 10.63
C SER A 126 -10.41 -2.62 9.56
N ILE A 127 -9.29 -1.90 9.37
CA ILE A 127 -9.07 -0.96 8.27
C ILE A 127 -9.22 -1.67 6.91
N TYR A 128 -8.61 -2.85 6.75
CA TYR A 128 -8.78 -3.63 5.52
C TYR A 128 -10.24 -4.09 5.30
N ARG A 129 -10.93 -4.53 6.36
CA ARG A 129 -12.33 -4.98 6.26
C ARG A 129 -13.31 -3.85 5.94
N SER A 130 -13.09 -2.67 6.51
CA SER A 130 -13.93 -1.49 6.34
C SER A 130 -13.53 -0.59 5.17
N TYR A 131 -12.60 -1.06 4.32
CA TYR A 131 -11.97 -0.30 3.26
C TYR A 131 -12.98 0.33 2.28
N LYS A 132 -12.90 1.65 2.12
CA LYS A 132 -13.73 2.43 1.20
C LYS A 132 -12.88 3.41 0.43
N SER A 133 -12.73 3.17 -0.87
CA SER A 133 -12.00 4.06 -1.76
C SER A 133 -12.61 5.46 -1.79
N GLN A 134 -11.74 6.46 -1.81
CA GLN A 134 -12.09 7.86 -2.03
C GLN A 134 -12.01 8.27 -3.51
N ASN A 135 -11.72 7.33 -4.43
CA ASN A 135 -11.55 7.55 -5.86
C ASN A 135 -10.57 8.68 -6.20
N LYS A 136 -9.55 8.88 -5.35
CA LYS A 136 -8.56 9.95 -5.49
C LYS A 136 -7.18 9.44 -5.05
N PRO A 137 -6.14 9.59 -5.89
CA PRO A 137 -4.79 9.27 -5.49
C PRO A 137 -4.29 10.26 -4.42
N LEU A 138 -3.55 9.74 -3.45
CA LEU A 138 -2.90 10.50 -2.38
C LEU A 138 -1.42 10.64 -2.72
N VAL A 139 -0.88 11.85 -2.61
CA VAL A 139 0.52 12.13 -2.96
C VAL A 139 1.40 11.84 -1.76
N LEU A 140 2.23 10.81 -1.83
CA LEU A 140 3.08 10.34 -0.73
C LEU A 140 4.46 11.02 -0.72
N ALA A 141 4.97 11.34 -1.91
CA ALA A 141 6.16 12.14 -2.08
C ALA A 141 5.98 13.11 -3.26
N ALA A 142 6.51 14.31 -3.13
CA ALA A 142 6.38 15.34 -4.15
C ALA A 142 7.62 16.22 -4.24
N GLN A 143 7.84 16.76 -5.43
CA GLN A 143 8.72 17.90 -5.64
C GLN A 143 7.90 19.19 -5.50
N LEU A 144 8.45 20.15 -4.76
CA LEU A 144 7.91 21.50 -4.63
C LEU A 144 8.85 22.49 -5.31
N ASN A 145 8.32 23.27 -6.23
CA ASN A 145 9.06 24.28 -6.97
C ASN A 145 8.32 25.62 -6.95
N GLY A 146 9.02 26.72 -6.67
CA GLY A 146 8.43 28.05 -6.73
C GLY A 146 9.20 29.10 -5.96
N ILE A 147 8.79 30.36 -6.13
CA ILE A 147 9.29 31.48 -5.31
C ILE A 147 8.41 31.54 -4.07
N VAL A 148 9.02 31.50 -2.88
CA VAL A 148 8.32 31.44 -1.62
C VAL A 148 8.63 32.63 -0.72
N ASP A 149 7.65 33.03 0.07
CA ASP A 149 7.85 33.95 1.18
C ASP A 149 8.17 33.16 2.46
N SER A 150 8.82 33.81 3.42
CA SER A 150 9.23 33.15 4.67
C SER A 150 8.04 32.98 5.62
N ALA A 151 7.85 31.75 6.11
CA ALA A 151 6.84 31.44 7.13
C ALA A 151 7.19 32.00 8.53
N PHE A 152 8.42 32.48 8.74
CA PHE A 152 8.92 32.89 10.05
C PHE A 152 9.16 34.39 10.11
N ALA A 153 8.54 35.06 11.08
CA ALA A 153 8.68 36.49 11.30
C ALA A 153 10.11 36.86 11.69
N ARG A 154 10.72 37.83 10.99
CA ARG A 154 12.09 38.29 11.25
C ARG A 154 12.30 38.74 12.70
N GLU A 155 11.29 39.36 13.29
CA GLU A 155 11.31 39.92 14.65
C GLU A 155 11.46 38.85 15.73
N SER A 156 11.16 37.59 15.41
CA SER A 156 11.29 36.44 16.32
C SER A 156 12.70 35.88 16.40
N LEU A 157 13.61 36.35 15.53
CA LEU A 157 14.98 35.83 15.38
C LEU A 157 15.99 36.66 16.18
N SER A 158 17.13 36.05 16.54
CA SER A 158 18.27 36.77 17.13
C SER A 158 18.86 37.81 16.16
N GLU A 159 19.54 38.85 16.66
CA GLU A 159 20.10 39.91 15.81
C GLU A 159 20.98 39.39 14.65
N ASP A 160 21.77 38.33 14.91
CA ASP A 160 22.60 37.71 13.87
C ASP A 160 21.79 36.95 12.82
N GLN A 161 20.69 36.30 13.22
CA GLN A 161 19.78 35.63 12.30
C GLN A 161 18.94 36.63 11.51
N GLN A 162 18.54 37.75 12.11
CA GLN A 162 17.84 38.83 11.43
C GLN A 162 18.65 39.39 10.26
N LYS A 163 19.99 39.49 10.38
CA LYS A 163 20.85 39.96 9.28
C LYS A 163 20.90 38.98 8.10
N LYS A 164 20.70 37.69 8.35
CA LYS A 164 20.75 36.61 7.34
C LYS A 164 19.36 36.16 6.87
N HIS A 165 18.30 36.70 7.46
CA HIS A 165 16.93 36.31 7.15
C HIS A 165 16.53 36.82 5.76
N LEU A 166 16.08 35.89 4.92
CA LEU A 166 15.45 36.18 3.64
C LEU A 166 13.93 36.15 3.82
N ALA A 167 13.28 37.30 3.62
CA ALA A 167 11.83 37.41 3.68
C ALA A 167 11.14 36.71 2.49
N ARG A 168 11.87 36.58 1.37
CA ARG A 168 11.43 35.94 0.14
C ARG A 168 12.64 35.28 -0.53
N SER A 169 12.42 34.13 -1.16
CA SER A 169 13.46 33.44 -1.91
C SER A 169 13.89 34.25 -3.14
N GLU A 170 15.21 34.43 -3.34
CA GLU A 170 15.75 35.14 -4.51
C GLU A 170 15.58 34.34 -5.82
N HIS A 171 15.64 33.01 -5.72
CA HIS A 171 15.47 32.06 -6.80
C HIS A 171 14.37 31.06 -6.41
N PRO A 172 13.73 30.37 -7.38
CA PRO A 172 12.81 29.28 -7.05
C PRO A 172 13.48 28.24 -6.15
N ILE A 173 12.79 27.82 -5.09
CA ILE A 173 13.26 26.71 -4.26
C ILE A 173 13.01 25.40 -5.01
N HIS A 174 13.87 24.41 -4.73
CA HIS A 174 13.70 23.02 -5.14
C HIS A 174 13.68 22.17 -3.89
N LEU A 175 12.51 21.66 -3.52
CA LEU A 175 12.33 20.85 -2.32
C LEU A 175 11.72 19.51 -2.71
N ILE A 176 12.13 18.44 -2.02
CA ILE A 176 11.45 17.14 -2.07
C ILE A 176 10.86 16.91 -0.69
N VAL A 177 9.55 16.63 -0.65
CA VAL A 177 8.82 16.28 0.57
C VAL A 177 8.38 14.83 0.47
N VAL A 178 8.50 14.11 1.58
CA VAL A 178 8.20 12.68 1.69
C VAL A 178 7.41 12.46 2.97
N GLY A 179 6.30 11.71 2.87
CA GLY A 179 5.35 11.53 3.96
C GLY A 179 5.68 10.39 4.93
N ASP A 180 6.80 9.70 4.72
CA ASP A 180 7.25 8.55 5.50
C ASP A 180 8.76 8.65 5.77
N VAL A 181 9.13 8.66 7.04
CA VAL A 181 10.53 8.63 7.49
C VAL A 181 11.05 7.19 7.65
N ASP A 182 10.16 6.24 7.93
CA ASP A 182 10.48 4.83 8.13
C ASP A 182 10.94 4.17 6.83
N MET A 183 10.63 4.76 5.67
CA MET A 183 11.20 4.33 4.39
C MET A 183 12.76 4.29 4.38
N LEU A 184 13.42 5.00 5.31
CA LEU A 184 14.87 5.01 5.49
C LEU A 184 15.38 3.83 6.35
N GLN A 185 14.52 3.20 7.13
CA GLN A 185 14.90 2.09 8.01
C GLN A 185 15.23 0.85 7.16
N ASN A 186 16.40 0.26 7.42
CA ASN A 186 16.94 -0.86 6.65
C ASN A 186 15.95 -2.03 6.52
N ASP A 187 15.18 -2.34 7.57
CA ASP A 187 14.26 -3.49 7.58
C ASP A 187 13.19 -3.44 6.48
N TYR A 188 12.87 -2.23 5.98
CA TYR A 188 11.85 -2.06 4.94
C TYR A 188 12.39 -2.14 3.51
N TRP A 189 13.71 -2.02 3.31
CA TRP A 189 14.29 -1.97 1.97
C TRP A 189 15.58 -2.79 1.78
N ALA A 190 16.13 -3.39 2.82
CA ALA A 190 17.37 -4.15 2.75
C ALA A 190 17.38 -5.35 3.73
N LYS A 191 17.92 -6.48 3.27
CA LYS A 191 18.23 -7.64 4.12
C LYS A 191 19.73 -7.71 4.37
N THR A 192 20.11 -7.83 5.63
CA THR A 192 21.51 -8.06 6.01
C THR A 192 21.73 -9.55 6.23
N GLN A 193 22.66 -10.15 5.50
CA GLN A 193 23.06 -11.55 5.67
C GLN A 193 24.55 -11.63 6.00
N GLU A 194 24.91 -12.38 7.03
CA GLU A 194 26.31 -12.65 7.33
C GLU A 194 26.87 -13.70 6.37
N PHE A 195 27.96 -13.36 5.68
CA PHE A 195 28.71 -14.26 4.83
C PHE A 195 30.21 -14.14 5.13
N SER A 196 30.81 -15.22 5.61
CA SER A 196 32.25 -15.28 5.97
C SER A 196 32.70 -14.16 6.92
N GLY A 197 31.92 -13.86 7.96
CA GLY A 197 32.23 -12.82 8.95
C GLY A 197 32.06 -11.39 8.44
N LYS A 198 31.44 -11.19 7.27
CA LYS A 198 31.08 -9.88 6.72
C LYS A 198 29.56 -9.80 6.56
N ASN A 199 28.99 -8.67 6.91
CA ASN A 199 27.59 -8.37 6.65
C ASN A 199 27.43 -7.93 5.19
N LEU A 200 26.68 -8.71 4.42
CA LEU A 200 26.28 -8.35 3.06
C LEU A 200 24.86 -7.77 3.11
N ILE A 201 24.70 -6.55 2.61
CA ILE A 201 23.41 -5.88 2.50
C ILE A 201 22.87 -6.15 1.09
N MET A 202 21.73 -6.83 1.01
CA MET A 202 21.00 -7.06 -0.24
C MET A 202 19.75 -6.19 -0.28
N PRO A 203 19.61 -5.26 -1.23
CA PRO A 203 18.41 -4.45 -1.35
C PRO A 203 17.22 -5.34 -1.72
N THR A 204 16.09 -5.08 -1.08
CA THR A 204 14.79 -5.73 -1.33
C THR A 204 13.71 -4.76 -1.77
N ALA A 205 14.00 -3.46 -1.81
CA ALA A 205 13.19 -2.40 -2.39
C ALA A 205 14.10 -1.22 -2.77
N ASP A 206 13.63 -0.33 -3.63
CA ASP A 206 14.41 0.78 -4.18
C ASP A 206 14.34 2.06 -3.34
N ASN A 207 13.98 1.97 -2.06
CA ASN A 207 13.93 3.13 -1.15
C ASN A 207 15.27 3.87 -1.11
N GLY A 208 16.38 3.13 -0.96
CA GLY A 208 17.73 3.72 -0.98
C GLY A 208 18.07 4.39 -2.32
N ALA A 209 17.64 3.80 -3.43
CA ALA A 209 17.83 4.38 -4.77
C ALA A 209 16.99 5.65 -4.96
N PHE A 210 15.75 5.68 -4.46
CA PHE A 210 14.91 6.89 -4.48
C PHE A 210 15.59 8.05 -3.73
N ILE A 211 16.15 7.80 -2.55
CA ILE A 211 16.85 8.82 -1.77
C ILE A 211 18.12 9.28 -2.48
N LEU A 212 18.92 8.35 -3.03
CA LEU A 212 20.11 8.70 -3.78
C LEU A 212 19.77 9.54 -5.02
N ASN A 213 18.77 9.12 -5.79
CA ASN A 213 18.28 9.86 -6.95
C ASN A 213 17.75 11.26 -6.55
N SER A 214 17.09 11.37 -5.40
CA SER A 214 16.61 12.64 -4.86
C SER A 214 17.76 13.56 -4.47
N LEU A 215 18.81 13.03 -3.83
CA LEU A 215 20.01 13.79 -3.48
C LEU A 215 20.79 14.22 -4.72
N GLU A 216 21.00 13.33 -5.69
CA GLU A 216 21.61 13.64 -6.97
C GLU A 216 20.82 14.72 -7.72
N TYR A 217 19.49 14.65 -7.68
CA TYR A 217 18.62 15.66 -8.27
C TYR A 217 18.78 17.03 -7.60
N LEU A 218 18.77 17.08 -6.27
CA LEU A 218 18.89 18.33 -5.50
C LEU A 218 20.30 18.93 -5.54
N THR A 219 21.32 18.10 -5.74
CA THR A 219 22.73 18.53 -5.82
C THR A 219 23.21 18.80 -7.24
N GLY A 220 22.50 18.30 -8.25
CA GLY A 220 22.84 18.50 -9.66
C GLY A 220 22.56 19.92 -10.14
N GLU A 221 23.46 20.47 -10.96
CA GLU A 221 23.23 21.76 -11.63
C GLU A 221 22.03 21.65 -12.57
N GLY A 222 21.01 22.49 -12.33
CA GLY A 222 19.63 22.42 -12.84
C GLY A 222 19.39 22.48 -14.36
N ALA A 223 20.39 22.22 -15.20
CA ALA A 223 20.25 22.21 -16.67
C ALA A 223 20.44 20.84 -17.34
N LEU A 224 21.11 19.87 -16.70
CA LEU A 224 21.48 18.59 -17.34
C LEU A 224 20.58 17.41 -16.97
N ILE A 225 19.66 17.59 -16.02
CA ILE A 225 18.84 16.50 -15.49
C ILE A 225 17.69 16.13 -16.45
N ASN A 226 17.08 17.11 -17.12
CA ASN A 226 15.90 16.91 -17.98
C ASN A 226 16.18 16.13 -19.29
N LEU A 227 17.44 15.78 -19.59
CA LEU A 227 17.81 15.04 -20.81
C LEU A 227 17.96 13.52 -20.59
N ARG A 228 17.83 13.01 -19.35
CA ARG A 228 18.10 11.60 -19.01
C ARG A 228 16.88 10.66 -19.10
N THR A 229 15.67 11.16 -19.34
CA THR A 229 14.41 10.41 -19.21
C THR A 229 13.96 9.71 -20.49
N ARG A 230 14.70 8.68 -20.94
CA ARG A 230 14.11 7.71 -21.90
C ARG A 230 14.68 6.30 -21.82
N HIS A 231 14.63 5.68 -20.64
CA HIS A 231 14.65 4.22 -20.40
C HIS A 231 14.28 4.03 -18.93
N SER A 232 13.48 3.07 -18.47
CA SER A 232 13.06 1.79 -19.01
C SER A 232 11.73 1.44 -18.32
N LYS A 233 10.68 1.08 -19.08
CA LYS A 233 9.42 0.60 -18.47
C LYS A 233 9.57 -0.88 -18.13
N ASN A 234 9.72 -1.21 -16.86
CA ASN A 234 9.35 -2.54 -16.38
C ASN A 234 7.81 -2.65 -16.42
N ARG A 235 7.30 -3.25 -17.49
CA ARG A 235 5.86 -3.56 -17.62
C ARG A 235 5.53 -4.76 -16.73
N THR A 236 5.18 -4.50 -15.48
CA THR A 236 4.45 -5.48 -14.65
C THR A 236 3.06 -5.72 -15.27
N PHE A 237 2.51 -6.93 -15.14
CA PHE A 237 1.20 -7.29 -15.68
C PHE A 237 0.06 -6.62 -14.89
N ALA A 238 -0.12 -5.30 -15.05
CA ALA A 238 -1.14 -4.50 -14.35
C ALA A 238 -2.55 -5.11 -14.48
N VAL A 239 -2.89 -5.66 -15.65
CA VAL A 239 -4.17 -6.35 -15.91
C VAL A 239 -4.33 -7.61 -15.06
N LEU A 240 -3.25 -8.37 -14.84
CA LEU A 240 -3.29 -9.57 -14.01
C LEU A 240 -3.47 -9.19 -12.53
N ASP A 241 -2.74 -8.18 -12.06
CA ASP A 241 -2.87 -7.67 -10.69
C ASP A 241 -4.27 -7.12 -10.42
N THR A 242 -4.90 -6.42 -11.37
CA THR A 242 -6.30 -5.99 -11.24
C THR A 242 -7.26 -7.18 -11.19
N MET A 243 -7.05 -8.21 -12.02
CA MET A 243 -7.91 -9.41 -12.03
C MET A 243 -7.81 -10.20 -10.72
N LYS A 244 -6.60 -10.34 -10.16
CA LYS A 244 -6.40 -11.00 -8.84
C LYS A 244 -7.16 -10.26 -7.74
N ARG A 245 -7.04 -8.93 -7.69
CA ARG A 245 -7.74 -8.12 -6.67
C ARG A 245 -9.25 -8.11 -6.85
N GLU A 246 -9.76 -8.07 -8.07
CA GLU A 246 -11.19 -8.22 -8.33
C GLU A 246 -11.72 -9.58 -7.89
N ALA A 247 -10.94 -10.65 -8.11
CA ALA A 247 -11.29 -11.98 -7.62
C ALA A 247 -11.35 -11.96 -6.08
N GLU A 248 -10.31 -11.46 -5.41
CA GLU A 248 -10.28 -11.30 -3.95
C GLU A 248 -11.50 -10.53 -3.42
N GLN A 249 -11.83 -9.37 -4.02
CA GLN A 249 -12.97 -8.54 -3.63
C GLN A 249 -14.30 -9.28 -3.65
N ARG A 250 -14.55 -10.15 -4.64
CA ARG A 250 -15.81 -10.90 -4.74
C ARG A 250 -16.02 -11.87 -3.57
N TYR A 251 -14.94 -12.40 -3.02
CA TYR A 251 -15.00 -13.37 -1.92
C TYR A 251 -14.99 -12.72 -0.53
N ARG A 252 -14.58 -11.44 -0.41
CA ARG A 252 -14.47 -10.71 0.87
C ARG A 252 -15.74 -10.76 1.72
N ALA A 253 -16.91 -10.46 1.13
CA ALA A 253 -18.17 -10.37 1.89
C ALA A 253 -18.57 -11.72 2.51
N LYS A 254 -18.42 -12.80 1.75
CA LYS A 254 -18.78 -14.15 2.20
C LYS A 254 -17.76 -14.72 3.18
N GLU A 255 -16.48 -14.44 2.98
CA GLU A 255 -15.44 -14.80 3.95
C GLU A 255 -15.66 -14.08 5.30
N HIS A 256 -16.05 -12.79 5.26
CA HIS A 256 -16.37 -12.02 6.45
C HIS A 256 -17.57 -12.59 7.20
N GLU A 257 -18.69 -12.81 6.50
CA GLU A 257 -19.90 -13.39 7.07
C GLU A 257 -19.63 -14.74 7.77
N LEU A 258 -18.87 -15.62 7.11
CA LEU A 258 -18.52 -16.93 7.68
C LEU A 258 -17.59 -16.82 8.89
N LYS A 259 -16.65 -15.86 8.89
CA LYS A 259 -15.78 -15.61 10.05
C LYS A 259 -16.54 -15.05 11.24
N GLU A 260 -17.46 -14.12 11.00
CA GLU A 260 -18.32 -13.54 12.04
C GLU A 260 -19.21 -14.61 12.68
N GLN A 261 -19.85 -15.46 11.88
CA GLN A 261 -20.62 -16.61 12.37
C GLN A 261 -19.78 -17.57 13.21
N LEU A 262 -18.52 -17.81 12.85
CA LEU A 262 -17.63 -18.66 13.64
C LEU A 262 -17.28 -18.06 15.00
N ILE A 263 -17.05 -16.74 15.06
CA ILE A 263 -16.78 -16.02 16.31
C ILE A 263 -18.00 -16.05 17.24
N ASP A 264 -19.19 -15.78 16.70
CA ASP A 264 -20.45 -15.85 17.46
C ASP A 264 -20.70 -17.25 18.01
N MET A 265 -20.46 -18.29 17.20
CA MET A 265 -20.60 -19.68 17.63
C MET A 265 -19.57 -20.08 18.69
N GLU A 266 -18.31 -19.64 18.55
CA GLU A 266 -17.26 -19.89 19.53
C GLU A 266 -17.62 -19.26 20.90
N THR A 267 -18.10 -18.02 20.88
CA THR A 267 -18.58 -17.29 22.07
C THR A 267 -19.73 -18.04 22.74
N ARG A 268 -20.72 -18.49 21.97
CA ARG A 268 -21.88 -19.22 22.47
C ARG A 268 -21.51 -20.57 23.09
N ILE A 269 -20.60 -21.31 22.47
CA ILE A 269 -20.10 -22.59 23.00
C ILE A 269 -19.35 -22.35 24.32
N HIS A 270 -18.52 -21.31 24.39
CA HIS A 270 -17.78 -20.98 25.59
C HIS A 270 -18.70 -20.53 26.74
N GLU A 271 -19.77 -19.77 26.46
CA GLU A 271 -20.81 -19.41 27.44
C GLU A 271 -21.52 -20.65 28.00
N LEU A 272 -21.97 -21.56 27.13
CA LEU A 272 -22.63 -22.80 27.53
C LEU A 272 -21.72 -23.72 28.37
N GLN A 273 -20.43 -23.78 28.03
CA GLN A 273 -19.42 -24.53 28.80
C GLN A 273 -18.98 -23.82 30.09
N GLY A 274 -19.06 -22.48 30.13
CA GLY A 274 -18.73 -21.66 31.29
C GLY A 274 -19.78 -21.75 32.39
N ILE A 275 -21.07 -21.77 32.01
CA ILE A 275 -22.21 -22.01 32.90
C ILE A 275 -22.09 -23.38 33.61
N GLU A 276 -21.54 -24.38 32.91
CA GLU A 276 -21.30 -25.73 33.41
C GLU A 276 -20.28 -25.78 34.58
N LYS A 277 -19.22 -24.95 34.53
CA LYS A 277 -18.18 -24.92 35.58
C LYS A 277 -18.64 -24.31 36.90
N GLN A 278 -19.64 -23.43 36.89
CA GLN A 278 -20.21 -22.81 38.09
C GLN A 278 -21.27 -23.68 38.79
N GLN A 279 -21.88 -24.65 38.09
CA GLN A 279 -22.90 -25.56 38.64
C GLN A 279 -22.33 -26.87 39.23
N ASN A 280 -21.02 -26.96 39.42
CA ASN A 280 -20.35 -28.19 39.85
C ASN A 280 -20.53 -28.53 41.36
N ASP A 281 -21.46 -27.89 42.06
CA ASP A 281 -21.88 -28.24 43.43
C ASP A 281 -23.24 -28.96 43.47
N SER A 282 -23.77 -29.38 42.33
CA SER A 282 -24.98 -30.20 42.27
C SER A 282 -24.89 -31.18 41.09
N LYS A 283 -24.84 -32.47 41.40
CA LYS A 283 -24.95 -33.58 40.42
C LYS A 283 -26.26 -33.48 39.62
N THR A 284 -26.26 -32.68 38.57
CA THR A 284 -27.18 -32.81 37.44
C THR A 284 -26.32 -32.89 36.20
N LEU A 285 -26.05 -34.14 35.83
CA LEU A 285 -25.58 -34.52 34.50
C LEU A 285 -26.47 -33.81 33.47
N PHE A 286 -25.84 -33.24 32.44
CA PHE A 286 -26.45 -32.55 31.31
C PHE A 286 -27.92 -32.94 31.06
N THR A 287 -28.82 -31.96 30.96
CA THR A 287 -30.15 -32.23 30.42
C THR A 287 -29.98 -32.73 28.98
N GLU A 288 -30.63 -33.84 28.58
CA GLU A 288 -30.50 -34.41 27.22
C GLU A 288 -30.73 -33.36 26.11
N GLU A 289 -31.55 -32.35 26.39
CA GLU A 289 -31.81 -31.21 25.50
C GLU A 289 -30.56 -30.32 25.29
N GLN A 290 -29.81 -30.01 26.35
CA GLN A 290 -28.59 -29.20 26.27
C GLN A 290 -27.46 -29.94 25.54
N GLN A 291 -27.32 -31.25 25.76
CA GLN A 291 -26.36 -32.06 25.02
C GLN A 291 -26.67 -32.13 23.52
N LYS A 292 -27.95 -32.26 23.15
CA LYS A 292 -28.39 -32.23 21.75
C LYS A 292 -28.12 -30.86 21.11
N GLU A 293 -28.35 -29.78 21.85
CA GLU A 293 -28.10 -28.42 21.36
C GLU A 293 -26.61 -28.16 21.13
N ILE A 294 -25.72 -28.51 22.07
CA ILE A 294 -24.27 -28.41 21.90
C ILE A 294 -23.78 -29.26 20.72
N SER A 295 -24.34 -30.46 20.54
CA SER A 295 -23.98 -31.35 19.42
C SER A 295 -24.34 -30.73 18.08
N ARG A 296 -25.54 -30.13 17.98
CA ARG A 296 -25.99 -29.40 16.78
C ARG A 296 -25.12 -28.18 16.51
N PHE A 297 -24.75 -27.41 17.54
CA PHE A 297 -23.85 -26.28 17.40
C PHE A 297 -22.46 -26.69 16.90
N ARG A 298 -21.91 -27.81 17.37
CA ARG A 298 -20.64 -28.36 16.87
C ARG A 298 -20.73 -28.78 15.40
N GLU A 299 -21.85 -29.37 14.99
CA GLU A 299 -22.09 -29.76 13.60
C GLU A 299 -22.14 -28.53 12.68
N ILE A 300 -22.88 -27.49 13.08
CA ILE A 300 -22.97 -26.23 12.34
C ILE A 300 -21.58 -25.56 12.29
N PHE A 301 -20.85 -25.50 13.40
CA PHE A 301 -19.48 -24.94 13.44
C PHE A 301 -18.53 -25.64 12.46
N LEU A 302 -18.56 -26.99 12.41
CA LEU A 302 -17.77 -27.76 11.46
C LEU A 302 -18.20 -27.49 10.01
N ALA A 303 -19.51 -27.39 9.75
CA ALA A 303 -20.03 -27.05 8.43
C ALA A 303 -19.58 -25.65 7.99
N THR A 304 -19.70 -24.63 8.83
CA THR A 304 -19.27 -23.25 8.55
C THR A 304 -17.77 -23.16 8.30
N ARG A 305 -16.94 -23.88 9.09
CA ARG A 305 -15.49 -23.96 8.86
C ARG A 305 -15.14 -24.64 7.53
N THR A 306 -15.92 -25.63 7.12
CA THR A 306 -15.76 -26.31 5.84
C THR A 306 -16.13 -25.38 4.68
N GLN A 307 -17.21 -24.60 4.84
CA GLN A 307 -17.61 -23.57 3.89
C GLN A 307 -16.54 -22.47 3.75
N LEU A 308 -15.96 -22.00 4.86
CA LEU A 308 -14.88 -21.02 4.83
C LEU A 308 -13.66 -21.53 4.05
N ARG A 309 -13.25 -22.77 4.28
CA ARG A 309 -12.17 -23.41 3.51
C ARG A 309 -12.50 -23.56 2.04
N ALA A 310 -13.73 -23.92 1.70
CA ALA A 310 -14.18 -24.03 0.31
C ALA A 310 -14.12 -22.67 -0.39
N VAL A 311 -14.55 -21.60 0.28
CA VAL A 311 -14.48 -20.21 -0.23
C VAL A 311 -13.02 -19.79 -0.48
N GLN A 312 -12.12 -20.05 0.46
CA GLN A 312 -10.69 -19.74 0.31
C GLN A 312 -10.04 -20.53 -0.82
N HIS A 313 -10.33 -21.84 -0.92
CA HIS A 313 -9.80 -22.70 -1.97
C HIS A 313 -10.34 -22.30 -3.36
N GLN A 314 -11.60 -21.87 -3.45
CA GLN A 314 -12.19 -21.41 -4.70
C GLN A 314 -11.53 -20.09 -5.17
N LEU A 315 -11.24 -19.17 -4.24
CA LEU A 315 -10.49 -17.95 -4.53
C LEU A 315 -9.11 -18.27 -5.13
N GLU A 316 -8.35 -19.17 -4.50
CA GLU A 316 -7.03 -19.59 -5.00
C GLU A 316 -7.11 -20.25 -6.39
N GLN A 317 -8.06 -21.16 -6.60
CA GLN A 317 -8.27 -21.81 -7.91
C GLN A 317 -8.61 -20.82 -9.02
N GLU A 318 -9.44 -19.80 -8.73
CA GLU A 318 -9.78 -18.79 -9.72
C GLU A 318 -8.58 -17.90 -10.06
N ILE A 319 -7.79 -17.50 -9.06
CA ILE A 319 -6.54 -16.73 -9.25
C ILE A 319 -5.55 -17.53 -10.11
N GLU A 320 -5.37 -18.82 -9.82
CA GLU A 320 -4.45 -19.69 -10.55
C GLU A 320 -4.93 -19.90 -11.99
N ALA A 321 -6.21 -20.21 -12.20
CA ALA A 321 -6.80 -20.41 -13.52
C ALA A 321 -6.72 -19.16 -14.41
N LEU A 322 -6.89 -17.95 -13.84
CA LEU A 322 -6.68 -16.67 -14.53
C LEU A 322 -5.24 -16.55 -15.05
N GLY A 323 -4.25 -16.83 -14.19
CA GLY A 323 -2.83 -16.81 -14.56
C GLY A 323 -2.51 -17.84 -15.65
N THR A 324 -2.97 -19.08 -15.51
CA THR A 324 -2.71 -20.15 -16.48
C THR A 324 -3.33 -19.85 -17.85
N ARG A 325 -4.55 -19.30 -17.91
CA ARG A 325 -5.21 -18.92 -19.18
C ARG A 325 -4.43 -17.85 -19.92
N LEU A 326 -3.99 -16.79 -19.21
CA LEU A 326 -3.20 -15.72 -19.81
C LEU A 326 -1.85 -16.25 -20.34
N ALA A 327 -1.20 -17.13 -19.57
CA ALA A 327 0.04 -17.78 -19.98
C ALA A 327 -0.15 -18.58 -21.28
N TRP A 328 -1.20 -19.40 -21.38
CA TRP A 328 -1.50 -20.17 -22.59
C TRP A 328 -1.78 -19.29 -23.81
N ILE A 329 -2.55 -18.22 -23.65
CA ILE A 329 -2.84 -17.27 -24.75
C ILE A 329 -1.52 -16.67 -25.26
N ASN A 330 -0.66 -16.20 -24.36
CA ASN A 330 0.61 -15.59 -24.75
C ASN A 330 1.54 -16.61 -25.44
N ILE A 331 1.72 -17.80 -24.84
CA ILE A 331 2.60 -18.86 -25.34
C ILE A 331 2.15 -19.38 -26.72
N LEU A 332 0.84 -19.60 -26.94
CA LEU A 332 0.34 -20.09 -28.22
C LEU A 332 0.17 -19.00 -29.29
N SER A 333 0.01 -17.73 -28.92
CA SER A 333 -0.30 -16.66 -29.87
C SER A 333 0.80 -16.47 -30.92
N VAL A 334 2.07 -16.43 -30.51
CA VAL A 334 3.20 -16.18 -31.41
C VAL A 334 3.43 -17.33 -32.40
N PRO A 335 3.51 -18.61 -31.99
CA PRO A 335 3.60 -19.74 -32.93
C PRO A 335 2.42 -19.80 -33.91
N CYS A 336 1.18 -19.57 -33.45
CA CYS A 336 0.01 -19.52 -34.32
C CYS A 336 0.09 -18.40 -35.36
N LEU A 337 0.51 -17.20 -34.96
CA LEU A 337 0.70 -16.07 -35.89
C LEU A 337 1.75 -16.38 -36.96
N LEU A 338 2.87 -16.99 -36.58
CA LEU A 338 3.92 -17.41 -37.51
C LEU A 338 3.42 -18.50 -38.46
N PHE A 339 2.66 -19.47 -37.95
CA PHE A 339 2.04 -20.52 -38.78
C PHE A 339 1.10 -19.90 -39.82
N ILE A 340 0.22 -18.99 -39.42
CA ILE A 340 -0.70 -18.29 -40.34
C ILE A 340 0.08 -17.47 -41.37
N ALA A 341 1.12 -16.73 -40.96
CA ALA A 341 1.96 -15.94 -41.85
C ALA A 341 2.67 -16.81 -42.91
N SER A 342 3.09 -18.03 -42.53
CA SER A 342 3.72 -19.01 -43.43
C SER A 342 2.83 -19.39 -44.61
N PHE A 343 1.50 -19.42 -44.46
CA PHE A 343 0.58 -19.72 -45.56
C PHE A 343 0.16 -18.48 -46.35
N ILE A 344 -0.03 -17.34 -45.68
CA ILE A 344 -0.55 -16.12 -46.32
C ILE A 344 0.51 -15.43 -47.19
N VAL A 345 1.76 -15.35 -46.73
CA VAL A 345 2.84 -14.64 -47.44
C VAL A 345 3.11 -15.28 -48.82
N PRO A 346 3.29 -16.61 -48.96
CA PRO A 346 3.49 -17.23 -50.26
C PRO A 346 2.27 -17.12 -51.18
N ALA A 347 1.05 -17.23 -50.64
CA ALA A 347 -0.18 -17.10 -51.41
C ALA A 347 -0.31 -15.70 -52.02
N ARG A 348 0.03 -14.64 -51.29
CA ARG A 348 0.06 -13.27 -51.82
C ARG A 348 1.18 -13.05 -52.84
N LEU A 349 2.38 -13.55 -52.58
CA LEU A 349 3.50 -13.42 -53.51
C LEU A 349 3.22 -14.13 -54.85
N ARG A 350 2.60 -15.32 -54.82
CA ARG A 350 2.15 -16.03 -56.05
C ARG A 350 1.11 -15.23 -56.82
N LYS A 351 0.14 -14.60 -56.15
CA LYS A 351 -0.91 -13.80 -56.78
C LYS A 351 -0.34 -12.54 -57.46
N ILE A 352 0.68 -11.92 -56.88
CA ILE A 352 1.39 -10.77 -57.47
C ILE A 352 2.23 -11.21 -58.68
N ARG A 353 2.90 -12.38 -58.61
CA ARG A 353 3.69 -12.91 -59.74
C ARG A 353 2.82 -13.29 -60.94
N ASN A 354 1.67 -13.91 -60.72
CA ASN A 354 0.75 -14.27 -61.80
C ASN A 354 0.09 -13.06 -62.46
N ARG A 355 -0.09 -11.94 -61.74
CA ARG A 355 -0.56 -10.68 -62.35
C ARG A 355 0.47 -10.01 -63.26
N LYS A 356 1.76 -10.23 -63.04
CA LYS A 356 2.83 -9.73 -63.91
C LYS A 356 3.10 -10.62 -65.14
N GLY A 357 2.60 -11.85 -65.15
CA GLY A 357 2.75 -12.81 -66.27
C GLY A 357 1.67 -12.74 -67.35
N VAL A 358 0.58 -12.00 -67.14
CA VAL A 358 -0.55 -11.86 -68.10
C VAL A 358 -0.44 -10.57 -68.96
N ALA A 359 0.61 -9.78 -68.76
CA ALA A 359 0.87 -8.53 -69.48
C ALA A 359 2.02 -8.63 -70.50
N ARG A 360 2.27 -9.81 -71.08
CA ARG A 360 3.28 -10.01 -72.12
C ARG A 360 2.70 -10.62 -73.38
#